data_AF-A7MZK9-F1
#
_entry.id   AF-A7MZK9-F1
#
_cell.length_a   1.000
_cell.length_b   1.000
_cell.length_c   1.000
_cell.angle_alpha   90.00
_cell.angle_beta   90.00
_cell.angle_gamma   90.00
#
_symmetry.space_group_name_H-M   'P 1'
#
loop_
_entity.id
_entity.type
_entity.pdbx_description
1 polymer ?
#
loop_
_entity_poly.entity_id
_entity_poly.type
_entity_poly.pdbx_seq_one_letter_code
_entity_poly.pdbx_strand_id
1 'polypeptide(L)'
;MNKHTAPKFKVEFLAPRYWGTLIIISIMYLLSLLPFRVQLALGSGIGRIAMRLMKKRKVTIKRNLELCFPDMSQQEREAILKDNIDNAGIALFETAMAWFWSDRRVGKHVTIEGMEHIEALEKQGNGVLMLAVHSMNLELGARAFGIKKSGSGVYRPNNNPCFDYFQYKGRSRSNRTLIDRKNVKGMLDALKTGHRVWYAPDHDYGTRRSTFAPLFAVKRACTTTGTSLLVDATDCAIVPFTMVRESNGQYKLTISAPVEGFPKNDPDQAAVFVNKIVEQSIMASPSQYMWLHRRFKTRPDGECCLYKPRLAPAM
;
A
#
# COMPACT_ATOMS: atom_id res chain seq x y z
N MET A 1 25.10 -2.44 -2.69
CA MET A 1 25.08 -1.19 -3.47
C MET A 1 23.65 -0.78 -3.71
N ASN A 2 23.28 0.44 -3.32
CA ASN A 2 21.98 1.03 -3.61
C ASN A 2 21.90 1.22 -5.13
N LYS A 3 21.29 0.28 -5.87
CA LYS A 3 21.24 0.33 -7.34
C LYS A 3 20.29 1.40 -7.87
N HIS A 4 19.56 2.08 -7.00
CA HIS A 4 18.66 3.15 -7.39
C HIS A 4 19.11 4.48 -6.77
N THR A 5 19.69 5.35 -7.60
CA THR A 5 19.92 6.76 -7.26
C THR A 5 18.60 7.52 -7.40
N ALA A 6 18.42 8.57 -6.60
CA ALA A 6 17.25 9.43 -6.73
C ALA A 6 17.15 9.96 -8.17
N PRO A 7 16.01 9.80 -8.86
CA PRO A 7 15.86 10.28 -10.23
C PRO A 7 15.96 11.80 -10.24
N LYS A 8 16.75 12.32 -11.16
CA LYS A 8 16.87 13.76 -11.41
C LYS A 8 15.98 14.14 -12.58
N PHE A 9 15.47 15.37 -12.59
CA PHE A 9 14.83 15.90 -13.78
C PHE A 9 15.84 15.93 -14.91
N LYS A 10 15.41 15.55 -16.10
CA LYS A 10 16.22 15.60 -17.30
C LYS A 10 15.46 16.35 -18.38
N VAL A 11 16.16 17.17 -19.17
CA VAL A 11 15.56 17.92 -20.27
C VAL A 11 14.87 16.99 -21.29
N GLU A 12 15.35 15.75 -21.44
CA GLU A 12 14.71 14.72 -22.27
C GLU A 12 13.25 14.43 -21.90
N PHE A 13 12.82 14.74 -20.66
CA PHE A 13 11.43 14.59 -20.22
C PHE A 13 10.47 15.60 -20.88
N LEU A 14 10.99 16.64 -21.55
CA LEU A 14 10.19 17.59 -22.34
C LEU A 14 9.94 17.09 -23.77
N ALA A 15 10.58 16.01 -24.20
CA ALA A 15 10.39 15.46 -25.54
C ALA A 15 8.96 14.91 -25.75
N PRO A 16 8.43 14.90 -27.00
CA PRO A 16 7.05 14.48 -27.29
C PRO A 16 6.64 13.13 -26.71
N ARG A 17 7.57 12.17 -26.64
CA ARG A 17 7.33 10.83 -26.04
C ARG A 17 6.83 10.86 -24.58
N TYR A 18 7.08 11.95 -23.84
CA TYR A 18 6.66 12.10 -22.45
C TYR A 18 5.51 13.10 -22.25
N TRP A 19 5.01 13.74 -23.29
CA TRP A 19 3.92 14.72 -23.16
C TRP A 19 2.68 14.12 -22.50
N GLY A 20 2.32 12.89 -22.82
CA GLY A 20 1.21 12.21 -22.13
C GLY A 20 1.43 12.08 -20.63
N THR A 21 2.67 11.84 -20.19
CA THR A 21 3.01 11.80 -18.75
C THR A 21 2.92 13.19 -18.12
N LEU A 22 3.45 14.21 -18.79
CA LEU A 22 3.38 15.59 -18.30
C LEU A 22 1.93 16.08 -18.21
N ILE A 23 1.09 15.76 -19.21
CA ILE A 23 -0.35 16.07 -19.20
C ILE A 23 -1.03 15.39 -18.01
N ILE A 24 -0.77 14.09 -17.77
CA ILE A 24 -1.34 13.38 -16.61
C ILE A 24 -0.93 14.06 -15.30
N ILE A 25 0.36 14.39 -15.12
CA ILE A 25 0.86 15.04 -13.91
C ILE A 25 0.26 16.44 -13.74
N SER A 26 0.13 17.22 -14.82
CA SER A 26 -0.52 18.53 -14.81
C SER A 26 -1.99 18.44 -14.44
N ILE A 27 -2.73 17.46 -14.99
CA ILE A 27 -4.12 17.20 -14.62
C ILE A 27 -4.21 16.82 -13.14
N MET A 28 -3.35 15.91 -12.65
CA MET A 28 -3.31 15.56 -11.22
C MET A 28 -3.08 16.78 -10.34
N TYR A 29 -2.15 17.67 -10.72
CA TYR A 29 -1.89 18.90 -10.00
C TYR A 29 -3.12 19.81 -9.98
N LEU A 30 -3.73 20.09 -11.14
CA LEU A 30 -4.93 20.94 -11.24
C LEU A 30 -6.11 20.37 -10.44
N LEU A 31 -6.35 19.05 -10.52
CA LEU A 31 -7.40 18.38 -9.76
C LEU A 31 -7.16 18.46 -8.24
N SER A 32 -5.90 18.46 -7.80
CA SER A 32 -5.55 18.59 -6.37
C SER A 32 -5.93 19.97 -5.79
N LEU A 33 -6.08 21.00 -6.64
CA LEU A 33 -6.43 22.36 -6.22
C LEU A 33 -7.92 22.50 -5.87
N LEU A 34 -8.78 21.63 -6.43
CA LEU A 34 -10.23 21.67 -6.24
C LEU A 34 -10.64 21.59 -4.75
N PRO A 35 -11.84 22.03 -4.36
CA PRO A 35 -12.36 21.83 -3.02
C PRO A 35 -12.42 20.33 -2.65
N PHE A 36 -12.14 20.00 -1.38
CA PHE A 36 -12.01 18.61 -0.94
C PHE A 36 -13.22 17.73 -1.27
N ARG A 37 -14.44 18.22 -1.00
CA ARG A 37 -15.68 17.47 -1.30
C ARG A 37 -15.87 17.19 -2.80
N VAL A 38 -15.42 18.12 -3.65
CA VAL A 38 -15.46 17.95 -5.11
C VAL A 38 -14.48 16.86 -5.55
N GLN A 39 -13.28 16.82 -4.96
CA GLN A 39 -12.30 15.75 -5.24
C GLN A 39 -12.86 14.36 -4.90
N LEU A 40 -13.52 14.21 -3.73
CA LEU A 40 -14.14 12.95 -3.36
C LEU A 40 -15.27 12.55 -4.31
N ALA A 41 -16.18 13.49 -4.64
CA ALA A 41 -17.30 13.22 -5.54
C ALA A 41 -16.85 12.82 -6.96
N LEU A 42 -15.87 13.56 -7.52
CA LEU A 42 -15.28 13.23 -8.81
C LEU A 42 -14.55 11.89 -8.77
N GLY A 43 -13.81 11.61 -7.68
CA GLY A 43 -13.16 10.33 -7.42
C GLY A 43 -14.13 9.17 -7.48
N SER A 44 -15.22 9.22 -6.72
CA SER A 44 -16.28 8.19 -6.75
C SER A 44 -16.85 8.01 -8.16
N GLY A 45 -17.16 9.12 -8.86
CA GLY A 45 -17.66 9.08 -10.23
C GLY A 45 -16.70 8.37 -11.20
N ILE A 46 -15.41 8.73 -11.14
CA ILE A 46 -14.35 8.12 -11.95
C ILE A 46 -14.22 6.63 -11.65
N GLY A 47 -14.25 6.23 -10.37
CA GLY A 47 -14.21 4.83 -9.96
C GLY A 47 -15.33 4.00 -10.60
N ARG A 48 -16.57 4.50 -10.53
CA ARG A 48 -17.75 3.86 -11.15
C ARG A 48 -17.61 3.73 -12.66
N ILE A 49 -17.16 4.79 -13.35
CA ILE A 49 -16.97 4.77 -14.81
C ILE A 49 -15.86 3.78 -15.19
N ALA A 50 -14.70 3.87 -14.52
CA ALA A 50 -13.55 3.00 -14.78
C ALA A 50 -13.91 1.52 -14.62
N MET A 51 -14.70 1.17 -13.60
CA MET A 51 -15.07 -0.23 -13.34
C MET A 51 -16.13 -0.78 -14.30
N ARG A 52 -16.85 0.06 -15.05
CA ARG A 52 -17.66 -0.38 -16.20
C ARG A 52 -16.78 -0.81 -17.37
N LEU A 53 -15.66 -0.13 -17.58
CA LEU A 53 -14.70 -0.42 -18.66
C LEU A 53 -13.74 -1.56 -18.28
N MET A 54 -13.31 -1.61 -17.01
CA MET A 54 -12.33 -2.56 -16.49
C MET A 54 -12.99 -3.82 -15.88
N LYS A 55 -13.86 -4.50 -16.64
CA LYS A 55 -14.64 -5.67 -16.18
C LYS A 55 -13.78 -6.73 -15.45
N LYS A 56 -12.56 -6.98 -15.93
CA LYS A 56 -11.60 -7.93 -15.32
C LYS A 56 -11.20 -7.56 -13.88
N ARG A 57 -11.06 -6.25 -13.58
CA ARG A 57 -10.74 -5.78 -12.22
C ARG A 57 -11.93 -5.95 -11.29
N LYS A 58 -13.14 -5.62 -11.74
CA LYS A 58 -14.36 -5.88 -10.98
C LYS A 58 -14.51 -7.37 -10.62
N VAL A 59 -14.27 -8.28 -11.56
CA VAL A 59 -14.27 -9.72 -11.32
C VAL A 59 -13.22 -10.13 -10.29
N THR A 60 -12.03 -9.52 -10.31
CA THR A 60 -10.97 -9.81 -9.34
C THR A 60 -11.38 -9.39 -7.92
N ILE A 61 -11.96 -8.18 -7.76
CA ILE A 61 -12.43 -7.69 -6.46
C ILE A 61 -13.50 -8.63 -5.91
N LYS A 62 -14.52 -8.93 -6.71
CA LYS A 62 -15.60 -9.85 -6.32
C LYS A 62 -15.05 -11.20 -5.88
N ARG A 63 -14.13 -11.78 -6.66
CA ARG A 63 -13.52 -13.07 -6.34
C ARG A 63 -12.71 -13.02 -5.04
N ASN A 64 -11.99 -11.93 -4.78
CA ASN A 64 -11.26 -11.79 -3.51
C ASN A 64 -12.22 -11.73 -2.32
N LEU A 65 -13.29 -10.94 -2.40
CA LEU A 65 -14.29 -10.84 -1.34
C LEU A 65 -14.98 -12.19 -1.10
N GLU A 66 -15.29 -12.94 -2.15
CA GLU A 66 -15.84 -14.30 -2.05
C GLU A 66 -14.90 -15.26 -1.33
N LEU A 67 -13.61 -15.20 -1.65
CA LEU A 67 -12.58 -16.07 -1.08
C LEU A 67 -12.26 -15.73 0.38
N CYS A 68 -12.22 -14.44 0.72
CA CYS A 68 -11.91 -14.00 2.08
C CYS A 68 -13.10 -14.15 3.02
N PHE A 69 -14.31 -13.88 2.52
CA PHE A 69 -15.53 -13.79 3.33
C PHE A 69 -16.62 -14.72 2.76
N PRO A 70 -16.44 -16.04 2.85
CA PRO A 70 -17.43 -17.00 2.35
C PRO A 70 -18.75 -16.92 3.11
N ASP A 71 -18.70 -16.60 4.41
CA ASP A 71 -19.87 -16.55 5.30
C ASP A 71 -20.63 -15.23 5.22
N MET A 72 -20.07 -14.20 4.59
CA MET A 72 -20.81 -12.96 4.30
C MET A 72 -21.85 -13.20 3.21
N SER A 73 -23.04 -12.64 3.39
CA SER A 73 -24.09 -12.69 2.38
C SER A 73 -23.62 -12.06 1.07
N GLN A 74 -24.28 -12.42 -0.04
CA GLN A 74 -23.98 -11.79 -1.32
C GLN A 74 -24.24 -10.27 -1.29
N GLN A 75 -25.25 -9.82 -0.52
CA GLN A 75 -25.62 -8.41 -0.44
C GLN A 75 -24.54 -7.59 0.28
N GLU A 76 -24.00 -8.10 1.39
CA GLU A 76 -22.91 -7.44 2.12
C GLU A 76 -21.64 -7.33 1.26
N ARG A 77 -21.28 -8.42 0.56
CA ARG A 77 -20.11 -8.40 -0.35
C ARG A 77 -20.30 -7.44 -1.51
N GLU A 78 -21.51 -7.32 -2.07
CA GLU A 78 -21.78 -6.35 -3.15
C GLU A 78 -21.75 -4.90 -2.63
N ALA A 79 -22.17 -4.65 -1.39
CA ALA A 79 -22.03 -3.33 -0.75
C ALA A 79 -20.55 -2.95 -0.61
N ILE A 80 -19.70 -3.84 -0.08
CA ILE A 80 -18.24 -3.62 0.01
C ILE A 80 -17.65 -3.40 -1.39
N LEU A 81 -18.06 -4.18 -2.39
CA LEU A 81 -17.61 -4.02 -3.78
C LEU A 81 -17.95 -2.63 -4.32
N LYS A 82 -19.19 -2.16 -4.12
CA LYS A 82 -19.63 -0.83 -4.59
C LYS A 82 -18.78 0.27 -3.98
N ASP A 83 -18.56 0.23 -2.66
CA ASP A 83 -17.75 1.22 -1.96
C ASP A 83 -16.28 1.12 -2.38
N ASN A 84 -15.76 -0.09 -2.60
CA ASN A 84 -14.40 -0.29 -3.09
C ASN A 84 -14.16 0.31 -4.48
N ILE A 85 -15.16 0.22 -5.36
CA ILE A 85 -15.13 0.85 -6.69
C ILE A 85 -15.04 2.37 -6.55
N ASP A 86 -15.83 2.97 -5.66
CA ASP A 86 -15.77 4.40 -5.39
C ASP A 86 -14.40 4.80 -4.83
N ASN A 87 -13.90 4.05 -3.83
CA ASN A 87 -12.60 4.27 -3.21
C ASN A 87 -11.43 4.14 -4.21
N ALA A 88 -11.51 3.22 -5.18
CA ALA A 88 -10.48 3.07 -6.21
C ALA A 88 -10.32 4.33 -7.08
N GLY A 89 -11.42 5.05 -7.36
CA GLY A 89 -11.36 6.32 -8.08
C GLY A 89 -10.89 7.46 -7.19
N ILE A 90 -11.32 7.50 -5.93
CA ILE A 90 -10.84 8.49 -4.95
C ILE A 90 -9.32 8.37 -4.73
N ALA A 91 -8.77 7.15 -4.74
CA ALA A 91 -7.33 6.87 -4.60
C ALA A 91 -6.43 7.70 -5.54
N LEU A 92 -6.92 7.99 -6.75
CA LEU A 92 -6.22 8.82 -7.74
C LEU A 92 -6.05 10.26 -7.23
N PHE A 93 -7.11 10.81 -6.63
CA PHE A 93 -7.06 12.11 -5.99
C PHE A 93 -6.20 12.07 -4.75
N GLU A 94 -6.28 11.04 -3.92
CA GLU A 94 -5.48 10.92 -2.70
C GLU A 94 -3.98 10.88 -2.98
N THR A 95 -3.58 10.24 -4.07
CA THR A 95 -2.19 10.29 -4.56
C THR A 95 -1.80 11.73 -4.92
N ALA A 96 -2.66 12.45 -5.65
CA ALA A 96 -2.42 13.85 -5.98
C ALA A 96 -2.40 14.76 -4.73
N MET A 97 -3.29 14.52 -3.77
CA MET A 97 -3.31 15.20 -2.47
C MET A 97 -1.98 14.99 -1.75
N ALA A 98 -1.51 13.75 -1.65
CA ALA A 98 -0.25 13.41 -0.99
C ALA A 98 0.95 14.15 -1.61
N TRP A 99 1.00 14.22 -2.94
CA TRP A 99 2.14 14.79 -3.66
C TRP A 99 2.12 16.32 -3.67
N PHE A 100 0.95 16.94 -3.84
CA PHE A 100 0.85 18.37 -4.13
C PHE A 100 0.36 19.22 -2.96
N TRP A 101 -0.48 18.71 -2.04
CA TRP A 101 -0.98 19.52 -0.94
C TRP A 101 0.13 20.01 0.00
N SER A 102 -0.08 21.21 0.55
CA SER A 102 0.75 21.75 1.63
C SER A 102 0.54 20.97 2.93
N ASP A 103 1.54 21.03 3.82
CA ASP A 103 1.49 20.36 5.12
C ASP A 103 0.27 20.79 5.93
N ARG A 104 -0.05 22.10 5.91
CA ARG A 104 -1.25 22.66 6.55
C ARG A 104 -2.54 22.03 6.02
N ARG A 105 -2.66 21.82 4.71
CA ARG A 105 -3.87 21.26 4.10
C ARG A 105 -4.01 19.76 4.42
N VAL A 106 -2.90 19.01 4.41
CA VAL A 106 -2.90 17.61 4.87
C VAL A 106 -3.29 17.53 6.35
N GLY A 107 -2.65 18.32 7.21
CA GLY A 107 -2.92 18.33 8.66
C GLY A 107 -4.34 18.75 9.04
N LYS A 108 -5.05 19.51 8.19
CA LYS A 108 -6.47 19.84 8.38
C LYS A 108 -7.39 18.62 8.21
N HIS A 109 -6.99 17.66 7.38
CA HIS A 109 -7.82 16.53 6.98
C HIS A 109 -7.44 15.21 7.62
N VAL A 110 -6.30 15.14 8.31
CA VAL A 110 -5.78 13.90 8.89
C VAL A 110 -5.59 14.05 10.41
N THR A 111 -6.22 13.17 11.16
CA THR A 111 -5.96 12.94 12.59
C THR A 111 -5.02 11.76 12.74
N ILE A 112 -4.05 11.86 13.65
CA ILE A 112 -3.07 10.82 13.92
C ILE A 112 -3.24 10.34 15.37
N GLU A 113 -3.38 9.04 15.56
CA GLU A 113 -3.45 8.36 16.86
C GLU A 113 -2.28 7.39 17.00
N GLY A 114 -1.76 7.22 18.23
CA GLY A 114 -0.70 6.26 18.53
C GLY A 114 0.72 6.72 18.23
N MET A 115 0.94 8.03 18.04
CA MET A 115 2.29 8.57 17.75
C MET A 115 3.27 8.31 18.90
N GLU A 116 2.76 8.26 20.13
CA GLU A 116 3.51 7.94 21.35
C GLU A 116 4.25 6.60 21.27
N HIS A 117 3.72 5.62 20.52
CA HIS A 117 4.38 4.33 20.31
C HIS A 117 5.68 4.49 19.52
N ILE A 118 5.68 5.35 18.49
CA ILE A 118 6.88 5.63 17.69
C ILE A 118 7.89 6.44 18.49
N GLU A 119 7.42 7.40 19.28
CA GLU A 119 8.28 8.23 20.12
C GLU A 119 8.97 7.41 21.22
N ALA A 120 8.27 6.44 21.81
CA ALA A 120 8.85 5.52 22.78
C ALA A 120 9.95 4.65 22.15
N LEU A 121 9.70 4.06 20.98
CA LEU A 121 10.68 3.24 20.26
C LEU A 121 11.90 4.07 19.81
N GLU A 122 11.68 5.31 19.37
CA GLU A 122 12.75 6.23 18.97
C GLU A 122 13.67 6.56 20.16
N LYS A 123 13.12 6.79 21.36
CA LYS A 123 13.92 7.00 22.58
C LYS A 123 14.76 5.77 22.96
N GLN A 124 14.29 4.57 22.63
CA GLN A 124 15.01 3.32 22.88
C GLN A 124 16.07 3.03 21.80
N GLY A 125 16.11 3.81 20.71
CA GLY A 125 17.00 3.53 19.57
C GLY A 125 16.56 2.33 18.72
N ASN A 126 15.33 1.84 18.91
CA ASN A 126 14.84 0.64 18.23
C ASN A 126 14.42 0.96 16.80
N GLY A 127 14.90 0.16 15.84
CA GLY A 127 14.41 0.18 14.47
C GLY A 127 12.93 -0.19 14.42
N VAL A 128 12.19 0.38 13.46
CA VAL A 128 10.75 0.13 13.35
C VAL A 128 10.38 -0.29 11.93
N LEU A 129 9.82 -1.49 11.81
CA LEU A 129 9.17 -1.95 10.59
C LEU A 129 7.69 -1.55 10.62
N MET A 130 7.38 -0.47 9.90
CA MET A 130 6.01 0.04 9.75
C MET A 130 5.25 -0.87 8.78
N LEU A 131 4.44 -1.77 9.33
CA LEU A 131 3.71 -2.78 8.57
C LEU A 131 2.36 -2.21 8.15
N ALA A 132 2.22 -1.91 6.86
CA ALA A 132 0.99 -1.39 6.27
C ALA A 132 0.41 -2.40 5.27
N VAL A 133 -0.85 -2.20 4.91
CA VAL A 133 -1.47 -2.88 3.77
C VAL A 133 -1.57 -1.93 2.59
N HIS A 134 -1.68 -2.45 1.36
CA HIS A 134 -1.98 -1.62 0.20
C HIS A 134 -3.44 -1.13 0.27
N SER A 135 -3.71 -0.13 1.10
CA SER A 135 -4.97 0.62 1.09
C SER A 135 -4.95 1.68 -0.02
N MET A 136 -6.14 2.06 -0.51
CA MET A 136 -6.32 3.06 -1.56
C MET A 136 -5.68 4.42 -1.23
N ASN A 137 -5.61 4.73 0.07
CA ASN A 137 -5.20 6.01 0.63
C ASN A 137 -3.78 5.99 1.24
N LEU A 138 -3.02 4.91 1.01
CA LEU A 138 -1.71 4.68 1.63
C LEU A 138 -0.71 5.83 1.40
N GLU A 139 -0.70 6.41 0.19
CA GLU A 139 0.19 7.54 -0.14
C GLU A 139 -0.08 8.77 0.75
N LEU A 140 -1.36 9.08 0.99
CA LEU A 140 -1.76 10.18 1.86
C LEU A 140 -1.43 9.88 3.32
N GLY A 141 -1.60 8.63 3.77
CA GLY A 141 -1.21 8.19 5.10
C GLY A 141 0.30 8.34 5.33
N ALA A 142 1.12 7.83 4.41
CA ALA A 142 2.58 7.97 4.48
C ALA A 142 3.03 9.43 4.47
N ARG A 143 2.35 10.29 3.68
CA ARG A 143 2.60 11.74 3.68
C ARG A 143 2.24 12.38 5.02
N ALA A 144 1.08 12.06 5.58
CA ALA A 144 0.63 12.62 6.85
C ALA A 144 1.55 12.25 8.01
N PHE A 145 1.98 10.98 8.08
CA PHE A 145 3.02 10.54 9.01
C PHE A 145 4.32 11.30 8.78
N GLY A 146 4.77 11.40 7.51
CA GLY A 146 6.01 12.05 7.10
C GLY A 146 6.16 13.49 7.57
N ILE A 147 5.05 14.23 7.70
CA ILE A 147 5.03 15.61 8.24
C ILE A 147 5.49 15.64 9.71
N LYS A 148 5.22 14.57 10.47
CA LYS A 148 5.52 14.47 11.91
C LYS A 148 6.82 13.73 12.18
N LYS A 149 7.05 12.61 11.50
CA LYS A 149 8.20 11.73 11.68
C LYS A 149 8.64 11.20 10.32
N SER A 150 9.94 11.04 10.12
CA SER A 150 10.49 10.58 8.84
C SER A 150 10.71 9.07 8.82
N GLY A 151 10.41 8.42 7.70
CA GLY A 151 10.70 7.00 7.47
C GLY A 151 11.28 6.77 6.08
N SER A 152 11.67 5.53 5.80
CA SER A 152 12.18 5.10 4.50
C SER A 152 11.19 4.20 3.79
N GLY A 153 10.70 4.63 2.62
CA GLY A 153 9.72 3.87 1.84
C GLY A 153 10.37 2.80 0.97
N VAL A 154 9.87 1.56 0.99
CA VAL A 154 10.30 0.56 0.00
C VAL A 154 9.76 0.94 -1.37
N TYR A 155 10.65 0.97 -2.36
CA TYR A 155 10.40 1.57 -3.67
C TYR A 155 10.65 0.60 -4.81
N ARG A 156 9.75 0.64 -5.79
CA ARG A 156 9.98 0.07 -7.11
C ARG A 156 9.92 1.21 -8.12
N PRO A 157 10.98 1.43 -8.90
CA PRO A 157 10.96 2.43 -9.95
C PRO A 157 9.85 2.17 -10.96
N ASN A 158 9.19 3.23 -11.41
CA ASN A 158 8.23 3.15 -12.49
C ASN A 158 8.96 2.85 -13.81
N ASN A 159 8.33 2.06 -14.68
CA ASN A 159 8.90 1.75 -15.99
C ASN A 159 9.01 3.01 -16.87
N ASN A 160 8.15 4.00 -16.66
CA ASN A 160 8.25 5.30 -17.30
C ASN A 160 9.13 6.24 -16.45
N PRO A 161 10.34 6.61 -16.91
CA PRO A 161 11.29 7.39 -16.10
C PRO A 161 10.83 8.83 -15.84
N CYS A 162 10.02 9.43 -16.72
CA CYS A 162 9.42 10.75 -16.46
C CYS A 162 8.42 10.66 -15.31
N PHE A 163 7.55 9.65 -15.32
CA PHE A 163 6.62 9.42 -14.21
C PHE A 163 7.34 9.04 -12.92
N ASP A 164 8.40 8.22 -13.02
CA ASP A 164 9.25 7.84 -11.89
C ASP A 164 9.82 9.06 -11.15
N TYR A 165 10.30 10.07 -11.89
CA TYR A 165 10.77 11.32 -11.30
C TYR A 165 9.70 12.01 -10.44
N PHE A 166 8.49 12.19 -10.97
CA PHE A 166 7.40 12.83 -10.21
C PHE A 166 6.94 11.97 -9.03
N GLN A 167 6.85 10.65 -9.22
CA GLN A 167 6.48 9.70 -8.15
C GLN A 167 7.50 9.72 -7.01
N TYR A 168 8.78 9.66 -7.33
CA TYR A 168 9.86 9.73 -6.35
C TYR A 168 9.81 11.06 -5.60
N LYS A 169 9.67 12.19 -6.32
CA LYS A 169 9.59 13.53 -5.72
C LYS A 169 8.39 13.66 -4.77
N GLY A 170 7.22 13.15 -5.17
CA GLY A 170 6.02 13.14 -4.35
C GLY A 170 6.21 12.32 -3.07
N ARG A 171 6.70 11.08 -3.20
CA ARG A 171 6.89 10.15 -2.08
C ARG A 171 8.01 10.52 -1.12
N SER A 172 9.06 11.18 -1.60
CA SER A 172 10.20 11.62 -0.79
C SER A 172 9.99 12.96 -0.09
N ARG A 173 8.96 13.73 -0.47
CA ARG A 173 8.70 15.09 0.05
C ARG A 173 8.68 15.20 1.58
N SER A 174 8.24 14.15 2.28
CA SER A 174 8.17 14.12 3.76
C SER A 174 8.72 12.84 4.34
N ASN A 175 9.41 12.06 3.52
CA ASN A 175 10.08 10.85 3.97
C ASN A 175 11.58 11.10 3.90
N ARG A 176 12.33 10.34 4.70
CA ARG A 176 13.78 10.46 4.73
C ARG A 176 14.39 10.08 3.39
N THR A 177 13.98 8.94 2.86
CA THR A 177 14.45 8.43 1.57
C THR A 177 13.53 7.30 1.07
N LEU A 178 13.84 6.78 -0.12
CA LEU A 178 13.19 5.63 -0.72
C LEU A 178 14.26 4.55 -1.00
N ILE A 179 14.03 3.34 -0.50
CA ILE A 179 14.96 2.21 -0.62
C ILE A 179 14.43 1.27 -1.71
N ASP A 180 15.24 0.97 -2.72
CA ASP A 180 14.83 0.00 -3.75
C ASP A 180 14.47 -1.34 -3.11
N ARG A 181 13.35 -1.95 -3.52
CA ARG A 181 12.88 -3.24 -2.99
C ARG A 181 13.89 -4.40 -3.09
N LYS A 182 14.88 -4.29 -3.99
CA LYS A 182 15.98 -5.26 -4.13
C LYS A 182 17.14 -4.96 -3.18
N ASN A 183 17.21 -3.75 -2.61
CA ASN A 183 18.24 -3.33 -1.65
C ASN A 183 17.87 -3.75 -0.22
N VAL A 184 17.84 -5.07 0.02
CA VAL A 184 17.59 -5.65 1.35
C VAL A 184 18.62 -5.16 2.36
N LYS A 185 19.90 -5.05 1.97
CA LYS A 185 20.95 -4.52 2.86
C LYS A 185 20.61 -3.11 3.36
N GLY A 186 20.17 -2.22 2.48
CA GLY A 186 19.77 -0.86 2.89
C GLY A 186 18.58 -0.84 3.85
N MET A 187 17.64 -1.78 3.73
CA MET A 187 16.54 -1.92 4.69
C MET A 187 17.06 -2.39 6.05
N LEU A 188 17.94 -3.40 6.07
CA LEU A 188 18.57 -3.90 7.30
C LEU A 188 19.40 -2.81 8.00
N ASP A 189 20.22 -2.07 7.24
CA ASP A 189 21.05 -0.99 7.78
C ASP A 189 20.16 0.11 8.40
N ALA A 190 19.06 0.49 7.74
CA ALA A 190 18.12 1.46 8.29
C ALA A 190 17.49 0.98 9.60
N LEU A 191 17.02 -0.27 9.66
CA LEU A 191 16.42 -0.82 10.88
C LEU A 191 17.45 -0.95 12.02
N LYS A 192 18.66 -1.45 11.76
CA LYS A 192 19.73 -1.57 12.77
C LYS A 192 20.20 -0.24 13.34
N THR A 193 20.00 0.85 12.61
CA THR A 193 20.37 2.21 13.02
C THR A 193 19.21 2.99 13.64
N GLY A 194 18.17 2.29 14.10
CA GLY A 194 17.02 2.90 14.78
C GLY A 194 16.08 3.67 13.84
N HIS A 195 16.14 3.41 12.53
CA HIS A 195 15.28 4.08 11.56
C HIS A 195 14.05 3.25 11.20
N ARG A 196 13.07 3.94 10.61
CA ARG A 196 11.78 3.38 10.21
C ARG A 196 11.80 2.93 8.75
N VAL A 197 11.25 1.75 8.48
CA VAL A 197 11.06 1.24 7.11
C VAL A 197 9.58 0.93 6.89
N TRP A 198 8.99 1.51 5.84
CA TRP A 198 7.63 1.21 5.40
C TRP A 198 7.60 -0.08 4.59
N TYR A 199 6.81 -1.05 5.03
CA TYR A 199 6.75 -2.37 4.41
C TYR A 199 5.30 -2.86 4.27
N ALA A 200 4.95 -3.34 3.08
CA ALA A 200 3.62 -3.84 2.76
C ALA A 200 3.68 -5.30 2.26
N PRO A 201 3.46 -6.29 3.15
CA PRO A 201 3.63 -7.71 2.85
C PRO A 201 2.41 -8.37 2.20
N ASP A 202 1.33 -7.63 1.98
CA ASP A 202 0.00 -8.12 1.63
C ASP A 202 -0.19 -8.42 0.13
N HIS A 203 0.87 -8.39 -0.68
CA HIS A 203 0.82 -8.70 -2.10
C HIS A 203 1.43 -10.06 -2.45
N ASP A 204 0.80 -10.74 -3.41
CA ASP A 204 1.36 -11.93 -4.06
C ASP A 204 2.47 -11.59 -5.08
N TYR A 205 3.71 -11.89 -4.71
CA TYR A 205 4.93 -11.72 -5.50
C TYR A 205 5.44 -13.00 -6.19
N GLY A 206 4.67 -14.10 -6.13
CA GLY A 206 5.10 -15.43 -6.60
C GLY A 206 5.86 -16.22 -5.53
N THR A 207 6.32 -17.42 -5.90
CA THR A 207 6.91 -18.41 -4.99
C THR A 207 8.29 -18.03 -4.46
N ARG A 208 9.00 -17.12 -5.13
CA ARG A 208 10.34 -16.69 -4.70
C ARG A 208 10.26 -15.92 -3.38
N ARG A 209 10.93 -16.44 -2.34
CA ARG A 209 10.95 -15.88 -0.98
C ARG A 209 9.54 -15.71 -0.41
N SER A 210 8.72 -16.72 -0.62
CA SER A 210 7.36 -16.80 -0.10
C SER A 210 7.12 -18.17 0.52
N THR A 211 6.19 -18.21 1.45
CA THR A 211 5.59 -19.44 2.00
C THR A 211 4.07 -19.36 1.84
N PHE A 212 3.35 -20.38 2.28
CA PHE A 212 1.89 -20.44 2.24
C PHE A 212 1.32 -20.42 3.65
N ALA A 213 0.59 -19.36 3.96
CA ALA A 213 -0.05 -19.18 5.26
C ALA A 213 -1.54 -18.80 5.09
N PRO A 214 -2.40 -19.05 6.09
CA PRO A 214 -3.79 -18.60 6.04
C PRO A 214 -3.88 -17.08 5.92
N LEU A 215 -4.83 -16.61 5.11
CA LEU A 215 -5.25 -15.20 5.05
C LEU A 215 -6.77 -15.17 4.86
N PHE A 216 -7.48 -14.72 5.89
CA PHE A 216 -8.92 -14.92 6.05
C PHE A 216 -9.30 -16.40 5.86
N ALA A 217 -10.38 -16.70 5.12
CA ALA A 217 -10.79 -18.06 4.83
C ALA A 217 -9.88 -18.83 3.85
N VAL A 218 -8.90 -18.16 3.21
CA VAL A 218 -7.97 -18.82 2.29
C VAL A 218 -6.81 -19.45 3.08
N LYS A 219 -6.88 -20.77 3.28
CA LYS A 219 -5.93 -21.53 4.12
C LYS A 219 -4.46 -21.48 3.67
N ARG A 220 -4.19 -21.31 2.37
CA ARG A 220 -2.83 -21.37 1.79
C ARG A 220 -2.60 -20.19 0.85
N ALA A 221 -2.46 -18.98 1.37
CA ALA A 221 -2.16 -17.79 0.59
C ALA A 221 -0.64 -17.60 0.46
N CYS A 222 -0.14 -17.40 -0.77
CA CYS A 222 1.27 -17.10 -1.02
C CYS A 222 1.65 -15.79 -0.31
N THR A 223 2.55 -15.86 0.66
CA THR A 223 2.86 -14.77 1.60
C THR A 223 4.37 -14.59 1.64
N THR A 224 4.83 -13.35 1.52
CA THR A 224 6.27 -13.08 1.47
C THR A 224 6.93 -13.33 2.83
N THR A 225 8.11 -13.92 2.81
CA THR A 225 8.97 -14.14 3.99
C THR A 225 9.84 -12.94 4.32
N GLY A 226 9.69 -11.82 3.60
CA GLY A 226 10.52 -10.63 3.76
C GLY A 226 10.42 -9.99 5.14
N THR A 227 9.25 -10.05 5.80
CA THR A 227 9.11 -9.58 7.19
C THR A 227 9.98 -10.39 8.15
N SER A 228 9.93 -11.73 8.09
CA SER A 228 10.80 -12.63 8.89
C SER A 228 12.26 -12.25 8.69
N LEU A 229 12.71 -12.17 7.42
CA LEU A 229 14.09 -11.82 7.10
C LEU A 229 14.54 -10.50 7.73
N LEU A 230 13.69 -9.47 7.70
CA LEU A 230 14.04 -8.16 8.26
C LEU A 230 14.05 -8.18 9.79
N VAL A 231 13.08 -8.84 10.42
CA VAL A 231 12.95 -8.89 11.88
C VAL A 231 14.04 -9.75 12.49
N ASP A 232 14.25 -10.97 11.95
CA ASP A 232 15.28 -11.91 12.43
C ASP A 232 16.69 -11.32 12.38
N ALA A 233 16.97 -10.48 11.37
CA ALA A 233 18.29 -9.91 11.17
C ALA A 233 18.55 -8.60 11.94
N THR A 234 17.51 -7.97 12.52
CA THR A 234 17.62 -6.62 13.08
C THR A 234 16.99 -6.43 14.45
N ASP A 235 16.17 -7.38 14.90
CA ASP A 235 15.36 -7.28 16.12
C ASP A 235 14.48 -6.02 16.18
N CYS A 236 14.15 -5.44 15.02
CA CYS A 236 13.31 -4.25 14.94
C CYS A 236 11.90 -4.51 15.49
N ALA A 237 11.29 -3.46 16.04
CA ALA A 237 9.89 -3.49 16.42
C ALA A 237 9.00 -3.51 15.18
N ILE A 238 7.92 -4.29 15.22
CA ILE A 238 6.90 -4.30 14.17
C ILE A 238 5.74 -3.43 14.65
N VAL A 239 5.37 -2.43 13.87
CA VAL A 239 4.28 -1.51 14.21
C VAL A 239 3.26 -1.51 13.08
N PRO A 240 2.06 -2.07 13.31
CA PRO A 240 0.96 -1.98 12.35
C PRO A 240 0.53 -0.53 12.14
N PHE A 241 0.17 -0.23 10.91
CA PHE A 241 -0.25 1.10 10.48
C PHE A 241 -1.48 1.01 9.58
N THR A 242 -2.50 1.82 9.89
CA THR A 242 -3.70 1.92 9.06
C THR A 242 -4.08 3.37 8.79
N MET A 243 -4.65 3.61 7.60
CA MET A 243 -5.20 4.90 7.19
C MET A 243 -6.63 4.65 6.72
N VAL A 244 -7.60 5.28 7.36
CA VAL A 244 -9.02 5.10 7.05
C VAL A 244 -9.64 6.46 6.76
N ARG A 245 -10.30 6.58 5.60
CA ARG A 245 -11.24 7.67 5.34
C ARG A 245 -12.54 7.37 6.07
N GLU A 246 -12.93 8.23 7.00
CA GLU A 246 -14.18 8.12 7.75
C GLU A 246 -15.35 8.68 6.92
N SER A 247 -16.59 8.39 7.35
CA SER A 247 -17.81 8.79 6.63
C SER A 247 -17.98 10.30 6.48
N ASN A 248 -17.41 11.09 7.40
CA ASN A 248 -17.36 12.55 7.34
C ASN A 248 -16.32 13.09 6.33
N GLY A 249 -15.54 12.21 5.69
CA GLY A 249 -14.47 12.53 4.75
C GLY A 249 -13.13 12.87 5.41
N GLN A 250 -13.03 12.95 6.74
CA GLN A 250 -11.75 13.07 7.42
C GLN A 250 -11.00 11.74 7.37
N TYR A 251 -9.69 11.81 7.57
CA TYR A 251 -8.84 10.64 7.62
C TYR A 251 -8.32 10.42 9.03
N LYS A 252 -8.33 9.16 9.44
CA LYS A 252 -7.69 8.70 10.67
C LYS A 252 -6.52 7.80 10.31
N LEU A 253 -5.35 8.23 10.75
CA LEU A 253 -4.12 7.45 10.71
C LEU A 253 -3.92 6.87 12.10
N THR A 254 -4.00 5.54 12.19
CA THR A 254 -3.80 4.83 13.46
C THR A 254 -2.49 4.08 13.40
N ILE A 255 -1.60 4.43 14.32
CA ILE A 255 -0.36 3.71 14.62
C ILE A 255 -0.68 2.79 15.79
N SER A 256 -0.64 1.48 15.58
CA SER A 256 -0.92 0.53 16.66
C SER A 256 0.28 0.41 17.61
N ALA A 257 0.04 -0.16 18.79
CA ALA A 257 1.12 -0.58 19.66
C ALA A 257 2.06 -1.57 18.93
N PRO A 258 3.36 -1.61 19.27
CA PRO A 258 4.28 -2.59 18.73
C PRO A 258 3.78 -4.00 19.02
N VAL A 259 3.79 -4.89 18.03
CA VAL A 259 3.33 -6.26 18.22
C VAL A 259 4.40 -7.09 18.92
N GLU A 260 3.96 -7.92 19.87
CA GLU A 260 4.81 -8.82 20.64
C GLU A 260 4.67 -10.27 20.15
N GLY A 261 5.63 -11.14 20.49
CA GLY A 261 5.54 -12.57 20.21
C GLY A 261 5.72 -12.96 18.74
N PHE A 262 6.38 -12.12 17.93
CA PHE A 262 6.71 -12.46 16.55
C PHE A 262 7.57 -13.74 16.48
N PRO A 263 7.18 -14.79 15.73
CA PRO A 263 7.97 -16.01 15.58
C PRO A 263 9.28 -15.71 14.84
N LYS A 264 10.42 -15.87 15.53
CA LYS A 264 11.75 -15.64 14.94
C LYS A 264 12.35 -16.93 14.39
N ASN A 265 13.09 -16.82 13.29
CA ASN A 265 13.74 -17.93 12.58
C ASN A 265 12.76 -19.04 12.14
N ASP A 266 11.46 -18.74 12.05
CA ASP A 266 10.41 -19.62 11.54
C ASP A 266 9.57 -18.84 10.53
N PRO A 267 9.98 -18.80 9.24
CA PRO A 267 9.29 -18.02 8.21
C PRO A 267 7.83 -18.44 7.98
N ASP A 268 7.48 -19.69 8.29
CA ASP A 268 6.13 -20.23 8.11
C ASP A 268 5.19 -19.68 9.18
N GLN A 269 5.57 -19.78 10.45
CA GLN A 269 4.80 -19.19 11.56
C GLN A 269 4.81 -17.66 11.50
N ALA A 270 5.93 -17.05 11.12
CA ALA A 270 6.01 -15.62 10.89
C ALA A 270 5.02 -15.14 9.82
N ALA A 271 4.82 -15.91 8.74
CA ALA A 271 3.85 -15.58 7.71
C ALA A 271 2.39 -15.66 8.22
N VAL A 272 2.07 -16.63 9.07
CA VAL A 272 0.75 -16.70 9.75
C VAL A 272 0.54 -15.46 10.62
N PHE A 273 1.54 -15.12 11.43
CA PHE A 273 1.51 -13.96 12.32
C PHE A 273 1.31 -12.65 11.54
N VAL A 274 2.08 -12.45 10.46
CA VAL A 274 1.95 -11.27 9.59
C VAL A 274 0.58 -11.20 8.93
N ASN A 275 0.06 -12.32 8.44
CA ASN A 275 -1.28 -12.31 7.82
C ASN A 275 -2.37 -11.94 8.82
N LYS A 276 -2.24 -12.26 10.12
CA LYS A 276 -3.18 -11.78 11.15
C LYS A 276 -3.16 -10.27 11.31
N ILE A 277 -1.97 -9.65 11.26
CA ILE A 277 -1.84 -8.18 11.26
C ILE A 277 -2.49 -7.58 10.00
N VAL A 278 -2.28 -8.22 8.84
CA VAL A 278 -2.89 -7.81 7.56
C VAL A 278 -4.42 -7.92 7.63
N GLU A 279 -4.96 -9.01 8.18
CA GLU A 279 -6.41 -9.19 8.38
C GLU A 279 -6.98 -8.06 9.23
N GLN A 280 -6.38 -7.77 10.39
CA GLN A 280 -6.81 -6.67 11.26
C GLN A 280 -6.77 -5.31 10.54
N SER A 281 -5.69 -5.06 9.80
CA SER A 281 -5.51 -3.81 9.04
C SER A 281 -6.54 -3.65 7.92
N ILE A 282 -6.88 -4.74 7.23
CA ILE A 282 -7.94 -4.74 6.20
C ILE A 282 -9.31 -4.53 6.85
N MET A 283 -9.56 -5.16 8.00
CA MET A 283 -10.84 -5.06 8.71
C MET A 283 -11.10 -3.67 9.30
N ALA A 284 -10.07 -2.83 9.46
CA ALA A 284 -10.27 -1.41 9.80
C ALA A 284 -11.14 -0.67 8.77
N SER A 285 -11.02 -1.02 7.47
CA SER A 285 -11.96 -0.58 6.44
C SER A 285 -11.88 -1.48 5.20
N PRO A 286 -12.68 -2.57 5.12
CA PRO A 286 -12.58 -3.55 4.04
C PRO A 286 -12.78 -2.93 2.65
N SER A 287 -13.65 -1.92 2.52
CA SER A 287 -13.90 -1.26 1.25
C SER A 287 -12.75 -0.35 0.79
N GLN A 288 -11.77 -0.05 1.63
CA GLN A 288 -10.60 0.78 1.28
C GLN A 288 -9.34 -0.03 0.98
N TYR A 289 -9.40 -1.36 1.07
CA TYR A 289 -8.29 -2.23 0.69
C TYR A 289 -8.18 -2.39 -0.84
N MET A 290 -6.96 -2.54 -1.38
CA MET A 290 -6.73 -2.69 -2.82
C MET A 290 -7.07 -4.10 -3.34
N TRP A 291 -8.35 -4.47 -3.29
CA TRP A 291 -8.89 -5.73 -3.81
C TRP A 291 -8.71 -5.94 -5.32
N LEU A 292 -8.16 -4.98 -6.06
CA LEU A 292 -7.85 -5.10 -7.50
C LEU A 292 -6.66 -6.05 -7.77
N HIS A 293 -5.84 -6.34 -6.76
CA HIS A 293 -4.73 -7.27 -6.87
C HIS A 293 -5.23 -8.72 -6.85
N ARG A 294 -4.66 -9.57 -7.71
CA ARG A 294 -4.92 -11.02 -7.68
C ARG A 294 -4.11 -11.63 -6.54
N ARG A 295 -4.56 -11.41 -5.29
CA ARG A 295 -3.91 -11.81 -4.03
C ARG A 295 -3.66 -13.31 -3.89
N PHE A 296 -4.48 -14.15 -4.51
CA PHE A 296 -4.45 -15.61 -4.33
C PHE A 296 -4.08 -16.37 -5.61
N LYS A 297 -3.28 -15.74 -6.49
CA LYS A 297 -3.02 -16.29 -7.84
C LYS A 297 -1.96 -17.39 -7.79
N THR A 298 -0.97 -17.25 -6.92
CA THR A 298 0.10 -18.22 -6.69
C THR A 298 -0.38 -19.21 -5.64
N ARG A 299 -0.23 -20.49 -5.95
CA ARG A 299 -0.68 -21.63 -5.13
C ARG A 299 0.49 -22.59 -4.90
N PRO A 300 0.41 -23.46 -3.88
CA PRO A 300 1.29 -24.61 -3.76
C PRO A 300 1.32 -25.44 -5.03
N ASP A 301 2.41 -26.16 -5.25
CA ASP A 301 2.55 -27.03 -6.42
C ASP A 301 1.41 -28.05 -6.48
N GLY A 302 0.84 -28.23 -7.67
CA GLY A 302 -0.33 -29.09 -7.90
C GLY A 302 -1.69 -28.44 -7.66
N GLU A 303 -1.77 -27.22 -7.11
CA GLU A 303 -3.05 -26.51 -6.94
C GLU A 303 -3.38 -25.55 -8.09
N CYS A 304 -4.66 -25.53 -8.48
CA CYS A 304 -5.18 -24.61 -9.50
C CYS A 304 -5.29 -23.16 -8.99
N CYS A 305 -4.99 -22.20 -9.86
CA CYS A 305 -5.20 -20.78 -9.60
C CYS A 305 -6.65 -20.47 -9.22
N LEU A 306 -6.88 -19.69 -8.15
CA LEU A 306 -8.21 -19.36 -7.65
C LEU A 306 -8.96 -18.28 -8.45
N TYR A 307 -8.36 -17.79 -9.54
CA TYR A 307 -9.00 -16.89 -10.50
C TYR A 307 -9.17 -17.62 -11.83
N LYS A 308 -10.29 -17.38 -12.52
CA LYS A 308 -10.57 -17.98 -13.82
C LYS A 308 -9.37 -17.79 -14.79
N PRO A 309 -8.96 -18.83 -15.53
CA PRO A 309 -7.90 -18.73 -16.54
C PRO A 309 -8.22 -17.61 -17.54
N ARG A 310 -7.18 -17.03 -18.17
CA ARG A 310 -7.40 -16.26 -19.39
C ARG A 310 -8.12 -17.21 -20.36
N LEU A 311 -9.32 -16.86 -20.81
CA LEU A 311 -9.75 -17.37 -22.12
C LEU A 311 -8.62 -16.97 -23.07
N ALA A 312 -7.97 -17.96 -23.69
CA ALA A 312 -7.07 -17.69 -24.79
C ALA A 312 -7.83 -16.82 -25.81
N PRO A 313 -7.17 -15.86 -26.49
CA PRO A 313 -7.80 -15.29 -27.68
C PRO A 313 -8.18 -16.47 -28.57
N ALA A 314 -9.43 -16.50 -29.02
CA ALA A 314 -9.85 -17.44 -30.06
C ALA A 314 -8.85 -17.33 -31.21
N MET A 315 -8.28 -18.46 -31.62
CA MET A 315 -7.47 -18.54 -32.83
C MET A 315 -8.27 -18.07 -34.04
#